data_AF-A0A2T2ZPF2-F1
#
_entry.id   AF-A0A2T2ZPF2-F1
#
_cell.length_a   1.000
_cell.length_b   1.000
_cell.length_c   1.000
_cell.angle_alpha   90.00
_cell.angle_beta   90.00
_cell.angle_gamma   90.00
#
_symmetry.space_group_name_H-M   'P 1'
#
loop_
_entity.id
_entity.type
_entity.pdbx_description
1 polymer ?
#
loop_
_entity_poly.entity_id
_entity_poly.type
_entity_poly.pdbx_seq_one_letter_code
_entity_poly.pdbx_strand_id
1 'polypeptide(L)'
;MHRIGLACLGRRRGSSCSGISVMVVLLGLCIVSLGVAQTATGEPVATAADTGFAAPFSGAPGYEQVAPTQMVSADQLNQPLGEAAADRVAAQIGLERADALTDQQYQDLSSGGGVGGDRDAANVINACVDILANTVGRPIYSDVAGQRTPSTLGSYGLYVNPSGMLESPANADAPTRQVNTLIAPGGYVGNWLRDNGATRSLVALYRSAYTVEAAYGFVAQQISGAAQLVTNIKGNVSTVVGMSMAPPLWIVNFALIYILKPSLAAAMPAYWAPIPGPVVDAVKASPTGQVPFAEYASYFR
;
A
#
# COMPACT_ATOMS: atom_id res chain seq x y z
N MET A 1 -34.37 65.17 38.65
CA MET A 1 -33.19 66.01 38.89
C MET A 1 -32.22 65.24 39.78
N HIS A 2 -30.93 65.31 39.47
CA HIS A 2 -29.75 64.93 40.27
C HIS A 2 -29.38 63.43 40.42
N ARG A 3 -28.23 63.10 39.78
CA ARG A 3 -27.31 62.00 40.06
C ARG A 3 -26.33 62.42 41.17
N ILE A 4 -25.95 61.49 42.06
CA ILE A 4 -24.61 61.29 42.68
C ILE A 4 -24.55 59.77 43.01
N GLY A 5 -23.67 58.92 42.45
CA GLY A 5 -22.26 58.66 42.83
C GLY A 5 -22.20 57.93 44.20
N LEU A 6 -21.55 56.79 44.46
CA LEU A 6 -20.36 56.14 43.90
C LEU A 6 -20.25 54.68 44.41
N ALA A 7 -19.69 53.81 43.56
CA ALA A 7 -18.79 52.67 43.82
C ALA A 7 -18.99 51.69 45.00
N CYS A 8 -19.09 50.39 44.66
CA CYS A 8 -18.18 49.39 45.23
C CYS A 8 -17.94 48.23 44.25
N LEU A 9 -16.69 47.77 44.19
CA LEU A 9 -16.11 46.86 43.22
C LEU A 9 -16.54 45.40 43.41
N GLY A 10 -16.85 44.72 42.30
CA GLY A 10 -17.01 43.27 42.21
C GLY A 10 -16.36 42.73 40.95
N ARG A 11 -15.03 42.57 40.97
CA ARG A 11 -14.22 42.01 39.89
C ARG A 11 -14.45 40.49 39.83
N ARG A 12 -15.18 40.00 38.83
CA ARG A 12 -15.15 38.56 38.45
C ARG A 12 -14.56 38.40 37.06
N ARG A 13 -13.40 37.74 37.07
CA ARG A 13 -12.54 37.39 35.93
C ARG A 13 -13.19 36.17 35.26
N GLY A 14 -13.67 36.31 34.03
CA GLY A 14 -14.09 35.18 33.20
C GLY A 14 -12.86 34.51 32.61
N SER A 15 -12.55 33.28 33.02
CA SER A 15 -11.58 32.44 32.33
C SER A 15 -12.31 31.63 31.26
N SER A 16 -12.02 31.95 30.00
CA SER A 16 -12.27 31.08 28.86
C SER A 16 -11.37 29.85 28.99
N CYS A 17 -11.96 28.65 29.12
CA CYS A 17 -11.25 27.39 28.90
C CYS A 17 -11.59 26.92 27.49
N SER A 18 -10.61 27.06 26.60
CA SER A 18 -10.55 26.39 25.31
C SER A 18 -10.55 24.88 25.55
N GLY A 19 -11.65 24.22 25.17
CA GLY A 19 -11.79 22.77 25.20
C GLY A 19 -10.94 22.14 24.10
N ILE A 20 -9.71 21.78 24.43
CA ILE A 20 -8.90 20.85 23.63
C ILE A 20 -9.54 19.47 23.81
N SER A 21 -10.37 19.07 22.84
CA SER A 21 -10.86 17.70 22.74
C SER A 21 -9.72 16.82 22.26
N VAL A 22 -9.02 16.20 23.20
CA VAL A 22 -8.08 15.11 22.93
C VAL A 22 -8.92 13.88 22.58
N MET A 23 -9.10 13.60 21.29
CA MET A 23 -9.57 12.29 20.85
C MET A 23 -8.48 11.26 21.15
N VAL A 24 -8.71 10.46 22.18
CA VAL A 24 -7.96 9.24 22.45
C VAL A 24 -8.34 8.22 21.36
N VAL A 25 -7.42 7.97 20.43
CA VAL A 25 -7.49 6.82 19.52
C VAL A 25 -7.19 5.57 20.36
N LEU A 26 -8.23 4.83 20.71
CA LEU A 26 -8.11 3.47 21.23
C LEU A 26 -7.69 2.55 20.06
N LEU A 27 -6.39 2.49 19.80
CA LEU A 27 -5.78 1.40 19.05
C LEU A 27 -5.86 0.15 19.93
N GLY A 28 -6.72 -0.79 19.53
CA GLY A 28 -6.77 -2.12 20.10
C GLY A 28 -5.44 -2.84 19.87
N LEU A 29 -4.51 -2.66 20.80
CA LEU A 29 -3.36 -3.52 20.98
C LEU A 29 -3.90 -4.93 21.25
N CYS A 30 -3.83 -5.80 20.24
CA CYS A 30 -3.73 -7.23 20.52
C CYS A 30 -2.41 -7.43 21.28
N ILE A 31 -2.50 -7.46 22.61
CA ILE A 31 -1.42 -7.93 23.47
C ILE A 31 -1.25 -9.42 23.12
N VAL A 32 -0.27 -9.72 22.26
CA VAL A 32 0.24 -11.07 22.14
C VAL A 32 0.83 -11.40 23.50
N SER A 33 0.11 -12.20 24.27
CA SER A 33 0.59 -12.76 25.52
C SER A 33 1.82 -13.60 25.17
N LEU A 34 3.00 -13.20 25.64
CA LEU A 34 4.19 -14.04 25.65
C LEU A 34 3.93 -15.19 26.64
N GLY A 35 3.13 -16.17 26.21
CA GLY A 35 3.06 -17.47 26.83
C GLY A 35 4.37 -18.19 26.51
N VAL A 36 5.06 -18.65 27.55
CA VAL A 36 6.19 -19.58 27.41
C VAL A 36 5.66 -20.80 26.64
N ALA A 37 6.02 -20.90 25.36
CA ALA A 37 5.65 -22.03 24.54
C ALA A 37 6.34 -23.28 25.11
N GLN A 38 5.54 -24.19 25.67
CA GLN A 38 5.98 -25.57 25.85
C GLN A 38 6.37 -26.10 24.47
N THR A 39 7.57 -26.65 24.35
CA THR A 39 8.06 -27.28 23.12
C THR A 39 7.28 -28.55 22.85
N ALA A 40 6.10 -28.41 22.24
CA ALA A 40 5.48 -29.47 21.49
C ALA A 40 6.33 -29.68 20.23
N THR A 41 6.95 -30.86 20.12
CA THR A 41 7.63 -31.32 18.91
C THR A 41 6.60 -31.50 17.80
N GLY A 42 6.28 -30.40 17.11
CA GLY A 42 5.52 -30.43 15.87
C GLY A 42 6.42 -30.91 14.73
N GLU A 43 5.85 -31.76 13.87
CA GLU A 43 6.46 -32.13 12.59
C GLU A 43 6.93 -30.88 11.82
N PRO A 44 8.02 -30.98 11.03
CA PRO A 44 8.56 -29.84 10.32
C PRO A 44 7.48 -29.23 9.44
N VAL A 45 7.07 -28.01 9.80
CA VAL A 45 6.31 -27.12 8.92
C VAL A 45 7.04 -27.11 7.58
N ALA A 46 6.30 -27.36 6.50
CA ALA A 46 6.81 -27.35 5.12
C ALA A 46 7.89 -26.27 4.99
N THR A 47 9.08 -26.66 4.54
CA THR A 47 10.29 -25.83 4.51
C THR A 47 9.92 -24.42 4.08
N ALA A 48 10.03 -23.46 5.00
CA ALA A 48 9.71 -22.06 4.72
C ALA A 48 10.39 -21.67 3.41
N ALA A 49 9.61 -21.12 2.48
CA ALA A 49 10.12 -20.82 1.16
C ALA A 49 11.26 -19.80 1.29
N ASP A 50 12.46 -20.15 0.82
CA ASP A 50 13.56 -19.20 0.77
C ASP A 50 13.35 -18.21 -0.38
N THR A 51 12.51 -17.21 -0.11
CA THR A 51 12.26 -16.07 -0.99
C THR A 51 13.38 -15.04 -0.93
N GLY A 52 14.23 -15.11 0.10
CA GLY A 52 15.26 -14.12 0.42
C GLY A 52 14.77 -12.91 1.21
N PHE A 53 13.47 -12.76 1.48
CA PHE A 53 12.97 -11.72 2.37
C PHE A 53 12.98 -12.21 3.82
N ALA A 54 13.49 -11.40 4.74
CA ALA A 54 13.41 -11.68 6.18
C ALA A 54 12.14 -11.08 6.78
N ALA A 55 11.65 -11.65 7.88
CA ALA A 55 10.51 -11.08 8.61
C ALA A 55 10.82 -9.62 9.06
N PRO A 56 9.83 -8.70 8.98
CA PRO A 56 8.44 -8.92 8.57
C PRO A 56 8.21 -8.90 7.05
N PHE A 57 9.24 -8.61 6.25
CA PHE A 57 9.13 -8.47 4.79
C PHE A 57 8.81 -9.78 4.06
N SER A 58 9.05 -10.93 4.69
CA SER A 58 8.63 -12.24 4.17
C SER A 58 7.11 -12.44 4.16
N GLY A 59 6.37 -11.69 4.96
CA GLY A 59 4.94 -11.91 5.18
C GLY A 59 4.66 -13.05 6.15
N ALA A 60 3.41 -13.49 6.20
CA ALA A 60 2.99 -14.56 7.09
C ALA A 60 3.38 -15.95 6.54
N PRO A 61 3.66 -16.93 7.43
CA PRO A 61 3.94 -18.29 7.01
C PRO A 61 2.83 -18.89 6.13
N GLY A 62 3.21 -19.44 4.99
CA GLY A 62 2.30 -20.04 4.01
C GLY A 62 1.97 -19.15 2.81
N TYR A 63 2.27 -17.85 2.87
CA TYR A 63 2.00 -16.91 1.78
C TYR A 63 3.26 -16.38 1.09
N GLU A 64 4.45 -16.76 1.55
CA GLU A 64 5.72 -16.21 1.05
C GLU A 64 5.90 -16.43 -0.46
N GLN A 65 5.40 -17.54 -0.99
CA GLN A 65 5.50 -17.90 -2.41
C GLN A 65 4.44 -17.27 -3.31
N VAL A 66 3.45 -16.60 -2.73
CA VAL A 66 2.30 -16.04 -3.49
C VAL A 66 2.68 -14.73 -4.16
N ALA A 67 3.62 -14.00 -3.57
CA ALA A 67 4.18 -12.77 -4.14
C ALA A 67 5.06 -13.06 -5.37
N PRO A 68 5.27 -12.07 -6.27
CA PRO A 68 6.08 -12.24 -7.46
C PRO A 68 7.51 -12.64 -7.10
N THR A 69 8.11 -13.44 -7.98
CA THR A 69 9.51 -13.85 -7.83
C THR A 69 10.44 -12.86 -8.53
N GLN A 70 11.74 -12.96 -8.24
CA GLN A 70 12.75 -12.24 -9.00
C GLN A 70 12.67 -12.63 -10.47
N MET A 71 12.83 -11.67 -11.37
CA MET A 71 13.01 -11.95 -12.79
C MET A 71 14.30 -12.76 -13.01
N VAL A 72 14.26 -13.68 -13.97
CA VAL A 72 15.40 -14.50 -14.41
C VAL A 72 15.87 -14.14 -15.82
N SER A 73 15.14 -13.30 -16.54
CA SER A 73 15.48 -12.82 -17.88
C SER A 73 14.96 -11.40 -18.10
N ALA A 74 15.64 -10.63 -18.96
CA ALA A 74 15.26 -9.23 -19.26
C ALA A 74 13.83 -9.08 -19.80
N ASP A 75 13.34 -10.04 -20.59
CA ASP A 75 11.98 -9.98 -21.19
C ASP A 75 10.85 -10.00 -20.15
N GLN A 76 11.14 -10.39 -18.90
CA GLN A 76 10.18 -10.39 -17.80
C GLN A 76 10.04 -9.02 -17.13
N LEU A 77 10.98 -8.11 -17.38
CA LEU A 77 11.00 -6.81 -16.75
C LEU A 77 9.71 -6.05 -17.06
N ASN A 78 9.00 -5.63 -16.02
CA ASN A 78 7.74 -4.91 -16.08
C ASN A 78 6.60 -5.61 -16.83
N GLN A 79 6.68 -6.93 -17.08
CA GLN A 79 5.56 -7.64 -17.67
C GLN A 79 4.37 -7.71 -16.70
N PRO A 80 3.13 -7.55 -17.18
CA PRO A 80 1.95 -7.73 -16.36
C PRO A 80 1.76 -9.21 -15.99
N LEU A 81 1.14 -9.45 -14.83
CA LEU A 81 0.84 -10.78 -14.29
C LEU A 81 -0.02 -11.62 -15.26
N GLY A 82 -1.02 -10.99 -15.88
CA GLY A 82 -2.02 -11.64 -16.72
C GLY A 82 -3.17 -12.28 -15.94
N GLU A 83 -4.35 -12.38 -16.57
CA GLU A 83 -5.58 -12.77 -15.86
C GLU A 83 -5.53 -14.17 -15.25
N ALA A 84 -5.03 -15.16 -15.99
CA ALA A 84 -4.96 -16.53 -15.49
C ALA A 84 -4.03 -16.66 -14.28
N ALA A 85 -2.96 -15.85 -14.21
CA ALA A 85 -2.06 -15.85 -13.05
C ALA A 85 -2.67 -15.05 -11.88
N ALA A 86 -3.36 -13.94 -12.15
CA ALA A 86 -4.11 -13.21 -11.13
C ALA A 86 -5.17 -14.10 -10.47
N ASP A 87 -5.97 -14.83 -11.24
CA ASP A 87 -7.00 -15.73 -10.69
C ASP A 87 -6.36 -16.85 -9.83
N ARG A 88 -5.17 -17.35 -10.20
CA ARG A 88 -4.42 -18.33 -9.38
C ARG A 88 -3.92 -17.73 -8.07
N VAL A 89 -3.36 -16.52 -8.10
CA VAL A 89 -2.92 -15.79 -6.90
C VAL A 89 -4.12 -15.53 -5.99
N ALA A 90 -5.24 -15.06 -6.55
CA ALA A 90 -6.48 -14.83 -5.82
C ALA A 90 -6.94 -16.09 -5.08
N ALA A 91 -6.99 -17.24 -5.78
CA ALA A 91 -7.35 -18.52 -5.17
C ALA A 91 -6.41 -18.91 -4.02
N GLN A 92 -5.09 -18.69 -4.15
CA GLN A 92 -4.11 -18.98 -3.10
C GLN A 92 -4.27 -18.10 -1.86
N ILE A 93 -4.81 -16.89 -2.00
CA ILE A 93 -5.09 -15.99 -0.87
C ILE A 93 -6.53 -16.07 -0.38
N GLY A 94 -7.36 -16.99 -0.91
CA GLY A 94 -8.74 -17.17 -0.48
C GLY A 94 -9.74 -16.18 -1.09
N LEU A 95 -9.48 -15.71 -2.31
CA LEU A 95 -10.40 -14.90 -3.11
C LEU A 95 -10.81 -15.64 -4.38
N GLU A 96 -12.02 -15.37 -4.86
CA GLU A 96 -12.52 -15.85 -6.15
C GLU A 96 -12.97 -14.67 -7.02
N ARG A 97 -13.06 -14.88 -8.33
CA ARG A 97 -13.50 -13.82 -9.28
C ARG A 97 -14.90 -13.27 -8.93
N ALA A 98 -15.76 -14.10 -8.35
CA ALA A 98 -17.09 -13.73 -7.92
C ALA A 98 -17.13 -12.84 -6.65
N ASP A 99 -15.99 -12.67 -5.97
CA ASP A 99 -15.86 -11.76 -4.83
C ASP A 99 -15.50 -10.34 -5.24
N ALA A 100 -15.12 -10.12 -6.50
CA ALA A 100 -14.90 -8.78 -7.02
C ALA A 100 -16.21 -7.99 -7.18
N LEU A 101 -16.07 -6.66 -7.24
CA LEU A 101 -17.16 -5.77 -7.58
C LEU A 101 -17.74 -6.11 -8.96
N THR A 102 -19.06 -5.92 -9.09
CA THR A 102 -19.68 -5.88 -10.41
C THR A 102 -19.13 -4.69 -11.22
N ASP A 103 -19.25 -4.73 -12.54
CA ASP A 103 -18.80 -3.64 -13.39
C ASP A 103 -19.45 -2.30 -13.02
N GLN A 104 -20.73 -2.31 -12.66
CA GLN A 104 -21.43 -1.09 -12.21
C GLN A 104 -20.87 -0.58 -10.87
N GLN A 105 -20.68 -1.45 -9.88
CA GLN A 105 -20.11 -1.05 -8.59
C GLN A 105 -18.69 -0.51 -8.75
N TYR A 106 -17.87 -1.12 -9.61
CA TYR A 106 -16.55 -0.60 -9.92
C TYR A 106 -16.62 0.78 -10.60
N GLN A 107 -17.53 0.98 -11.57
CA GLN A 107 -17.73 2.28 -12.20
C GLN A 107 -18.19 3.35 -11.20
N ASP A 108 -19.10 3.02 -10.31
CA ASP A 108 -19.59 3.93 -9.27
C ASP A 108 -18.44 4.29 -8.32
N LEU A 109 -17.70 3.32 -7.78
CA LEU A 109 -16.58 3.59 -6.87
C LEU A 109 -15.46 4.40 -7.55
N SER A 110 -15.05 4.00 -8.76
CA SER A 110 -13.95 4.65 -9.49
C SER A 110 -14.29 6.05 -10.00
N SER A 111 -15.58 6.38 -10.12
CA SER A 111 -16.02 7.75 -10.46
C SER A 111 -16.34 8.62 -9.25
N GLY A 112 -16.33 8.05 -8.03
CA GLY A 112 -16.80 8.72 -6.82
C GLY A 112 -18.33 8.81 -6.75
N GLY A 113 -19.04 7.98 -7.49
CA GLY A 113 -20.48 7.80 -7.46
C GLY A 113 -20.95 6.80 -6.40
N GLY A 114 -22.17 6.31 -6.58
CA GLY A 114 -22.85 5.46 -5.59
C GLY A 114 -23.31 6.23 -4.34
N VAL A 115 -23.92 5.51 -3.40
CA VAL A 115 -24.34 6.05 -2.11
C VAL A 115 -23.10 6.40 -1.30
N GLY A 116 -23.04 7.64 -0.80
CA GLY A 116 -21.89 8.15 -0.05
C GLY A 116 -20.65 8.37 -0.91
N GLY A 117 -20.80 8.49 -2.24
CA GLY A 117 -19.69 8.71 -3.17
C GLY A 117 -18.82 9.93 -2.86
N ASP A 118 -17.52 9.81 -3.13
CA ASP A 118 -16.51 10.84 -2.89
C ASP A 118 -15.50 10.83 -4.06
N ARG A 119 -15.44 11.94 -4.79
CA ARG A 119 -14.58 12.07 -5.97
C ARG A 119 -13.11 12.14 -5.60
N ASP A 120 -12.76 12.73 -4.47
CA ASP A 120 -11.36 12.84 -4.04
C ASP A 120 -10.85 11.48 -3.59
N ALA A 121 -11.68 10.71 -2.86
CA ALA A 121 -11.37 9.32 -2.52
C ALA A 121 -11.20 8.45 -3.78
N ALA A 122 -12.09 8.60 -4.77
CA ALA A 122 -11.98 7.89 -6.05
C ALA A 122 -10.68 8.24 -6.81
N ASN A 123 -10.28 9.51 -6.83
CA ASN A 123 -9.02 9.93 -7.44
C ASN A 123 -7.81 9.27 -6.76
N VAL A 124 -7.79 9.19 -5.42
CA VAL A 124 -6.73 8.51 -4.66
C VAL A 124 -6.70 7.01 -5.00
N ILE A 125 -7.86 6.34 -5.00
CA ILE A 125 -7.97 4.91 -5.31
C ILE A 125 -7.47 4.62 -6.74
N ASN A 126 -7.91 5.41 -7.72
CA ASN A 126 -7.49 5.24 -9.12
C ASN A 126 -5.98 5.45 -9.28
N ALA A 127 -5.42 6.48 -8.63
CA ALA A 127 -3.98 6.72 -8.64
C ALA A 127 -3.20 5.54 -8.02
N CYS A 128 -3.71 4.91 -6.96
CA CYS A 128 -3.10 3.71 -6.39
C CYS A 128 -3.05 2.57 -7.40
N VAL A 129 -4.16 2.31 -8.09
CA VAL A 129 -4.26 1.27 -9.11
C VAL A 129 -3.26 1.52 -10.24
N ASP A 130 -3.16 2.76 -10.74
CA ASP A 130 -2.24 3.10 -11.82
C ASP A 130 -0.77 2.93 -11.40
N ILE A 131 -0.42 3.34 -10.17
CA ILE A 131 0.91 3.15 -9.58
C ILE A 131 1.27 1.67 -9.48
N LEU A 132 0.36 0.85 -8.91
CA LEU A 132 0.62 -0.55 -8.64
C LEU A 132 0.52 -1.44 -9.89
N ALA A 133 -0.11 -0.94 -10.96
CA ALA A 133 -0.19 -1.60 -12.25
C ALA A 133 0.76 -0.98 -13.30
N ASN A 134 1.85 -0.33 -12.87
CA ASN A 134 2.81 0.30 -13.75
C ASN A 134 3.71 -0.72 -14.49
N THR A 135 3.14 -1.32 -15.53
CA THR A 135 3.73 -2.40 -16.35
C THR A 135 3.73 -2.05 -17.83
N VAL A 136 4.34 -2.92 -18.66
CA VAL A 136 4.30 -2.79 -20.12
C VAL A 136 2.84 -2.68 -20.59
N GLY A 137 2.54 -1.64 -21.35
CA GLY A 137 1.17 -1.30 -21.79
C GLY A 137 0.41 -0.36 -20.85
N ARG A 138 0.93 -0.09 -19.63
CA ARG A 138 0.36 0.86 -18.67
C ARG A 138 1.44 1.80 -18.07
N PRO A 139 2.09 2.62 -18.92
CA PRO A 139 3.09 3.57 -18.44
C PRO A 139 2.42 4.68 -17.61
N ILE A 140 3.15 5.20 -16.61
CA ILE A 140 2.78 6.42 -15.90
C ILE A 140 3.44 7.59 -16.62
N TYR A 141 2.66 8.64 -16.85
CA TYR A 141 3.15 9.87 -17.45
C TYR A 141 3.35 10.92 -16.38
N SER A 142 4.56 11.47 -16.32
CA SER A 142 4.96 12.48 -15.34
C SER A 142 5.61 13.68 -16.03
N ASP A 143 5.60 14.83 -15.38
CA ASP A 143 6.39 15.98 -15.83
C ASP A 143 7.85 15.80 -15.38
N VAL A 144 8.75 15.55 -16.33
CA VAL A 144 10.18 15.38 -16.10
C VAL A 144 10.89 16.51 -16.84
N ALA A 145 11.38 17.50 -16.09
CA ALA A 145 12.05 18.68 -16.64
C ALA A 145 11.21 19.44 -17.70
N GLY A 146 9.91 19.60 -17.47
CA GLY A 146 8.97 20.28 -18.38
C GLY A 146 8.48 19.39 -19.52
N GLN A 147 8.85 18.10 -19.55
CA GLN A 147 8.46 17.15 -20.59
C GLN A 147 7.60 16.03 -20.02
N ARG A 148 6.44 15.81 -20.66
CA ARG A 148 5.58 14.67 -20.34
C ARG A 148 6.28 13.37 -20.75
N THR A 149 6.79 12.64 -19.76
CA THR A 149 7.65 11.47 -19.96
C THR A 149 6.97 10.21 -19.46
N PRO A 150 6.82 9.15 -20.28
CA PRO A 150 6.34 7.86 -19.81
C PRO A 150 7.42 7.13 -19.00
N SER A 151 6.99 6.41 -17.96
CA SER A 151 7.85 5.53 -17.17
C SER A 151 7.14 4.20 -16.86
N THR A 152 7.92 3.13 -16.78
CA THR A 152 7.45 1.78 -16.42
C THR A 152 8.47 1.16 -15.48
N LEU A 153 8.18 1.18 -14.18
CA LEU A 153 9.11 0.86 -13.12
C LEU A 153 8.51 -0.09 -12.07
N GLY A 154 7.32 -0.65 -12.33
CA GLY A 154 6.60 -1.48 -11.38
C GLY A 154 7.39 -2.69 -10.87
N SER A 155 8.18 -3.36 -11.73
CA SER A 155 9.03 -4.48 -11.29
C SER A 155 10.10 -4.07 -10.29
N TYR A 156 10.56 -2.82 -10.30
CA TYR A 156 11.51 -2.32 -9.31
C TYR A 156 10.85 -1.97 -7.96
N GLY A 157 9.52 -1.99 -7.90
CA GLY A 157 8.77 -1.43 -6.79
C GLY A 157 8.92 0.09 -6.69
N LEU A 158 9.09 0.77 -7.83
CA LEU A 158 9.24 2.22 -7.92
C LEU A 158 8.23 2.80 -8.92
N TYR A 159 7.99 4.10 -8.84
CA TYR A 159 7.27 4.86 -9.85
C TYR A 159 7.78 6.30 -9.91
N VAL A 160 7.41 7.03 -10.97
CA VAL A 160 7.67 8.48 -11.07
C VAL A 160 6.37 9.21 -10.77
N ASN A 161 6.37 10.03 -9.73
CA ASN A 161 5.18 10.81 -9.37
C ASN A 161 4.94 11.98 -10.35
N PRO A 162 3.79 12.67 -10.29
CA PRO A 162 3.44 13.69 -11.30
C PRO A 162 4.45 14.83 -11.43
N SER A 163 5.20 15.16 -10.38
CA SER A 163 6.23 16.21 -10.38
C SER A 163 7.61 15.73 -10.85
N GLY A 164 7.71 14.48 -11.34
CA GLY A 164 8.96 13.95 -11.91
C GLY A 164 9.93 13.36 -10.89
N MET A 165 9.47 13.09 -9.66
CA MET A 165 10.28 12.46 -8.63
C MET A 165 10.10 10.94 -8.66
N LEU A 166 11.21 10.22 -8.64
CA LEU A 166 11.26 8.78 -8.47
C LEU A 166 11.11 8.43 -7.00
N GLU A 167 10.19 7.51 -6.69
CA GLU A 167 9.94 7.06 -5.32
C GLU A 167 9.33 5.65 -5.24
N SER A 168 9.35 5.06 -4.05
CA SER A 168 8.62 3.83 -3.74
C SER A 168 7.12 4.12 -3.60
N PRO A 169 6.20 3.25 -4.07
CA PRO A 169 4.77 3.38 -3.77
C PRO A 169 4.49 3.40 -2.25
N ALA A 170 5.37 2.90 -1.40
CA ALA A 170 5.18 2.97 0.04
C ALA A 170 5.64 4.32 0.66
N ASN A 171 6.12 5.28 -0.15
CA ASN A 171 6.52 6.62 0.30
C ASN A 171 5.36 7.35 1.02
N ALA A 172 5.68 8.21 1.99
CA ALA A 172 4.71 8.92 2.80
C ALA A 172 3.73 9.78 1.98
N ASP A 173 4.21 10.38 0.89
CA ASP A 173 3.43 11.30 0.05
C ASP A 173 2.68 10.58 -1.08
N ALA A 174 2.96 9.30 -1.31
CA ALA A 174 2.34 8.53 -2.38
C ALA A 174 0.85 8.28 -2.12
N PRO A 175 -0.03 8.28 -3.15
CA PRO A 175 -1.44 7.93 -3.01
C PRO A 175 -1.66 6.57 -2.32
N THR A 176 -0.79 5.60 -2.60
CA THR A 176 -0.75 4.26 -2.00
C THR A 176 -0.47 4.26 -0.50
N ARG A 177 0.03 5.37 0.07
CA ARG A 177 0.08 5.60 1.52
C ARG A 177 -1.17 6.32 2.02
N GLN A 178 -1.65 7.31 1.28
CA GLN A 178 -2.83 8.10 1.64
C GLN A 178 -4.11 7.25 1.72
N VAL A 179 -4.22 6.24 0.84
CA VAL A 179 -5.34 5.31 0.78
C VAL A 179 -5.53 4.52 2.08
N ASN A 180 -4.50 4.39 2.93
CA ASN A 180 -4.60 3.72 4.22
C ASN A 180 -5.70 4.30 5.11
N THR A 181 -5.96 5.61 5.02
CA THR A 181 -7.06 6.27 5.74
C THR A 181 -8.43 5.88 5.19
N LEU A 182 -8.54 5.66 3.88
CA LEU A 182 -9.77 5.27 3.19
C LEU A 182 -10.16 3.82 3.45
N ILE A 183 -9.17 2.93 3.58
CA ILE A 183 -9.37 1.48 3.80
C ILE A 183 -9.32 1.07 5.28
N ALA A 184 -9.01 2.00 6.18
CA ALA A 184 -9.03 1.74 7.62
C ALA A 184 -10.41 1.23 8.07
N PRO A 185 -10.50 0.43 9.14
CA PRO A 185 -11.79 0.03 9.70
C PRO A 185 -12.69 1.24 9.98
N GLY A 186 -13.89 1.24 9.38
CA GLY A 186 -14.83 2.37 9.47
C GLY A 186 -14.55 3.53 8.51
N GLY A 187 -13.50 3.43 7.68
CA GLY A 187 -13.15 4.37 6.63
C GLY A 187 -14.07 4.30 5.42
N TYR A 188 -13.82 5.20 4.46
CA TYR A 188 -14.62 5.42 3.26
C TYR A 188 -14.94 4.12 2.51
N VAL A 189 -13.93 3.32 2.16
CA VAL A 189 -14.10 2.14 1.31
C VAL A 189 -15.01 1.11 1.98
N GLY A 190 -14.80 0.85 3.28
CA GLY A 190 -15.62 -0.10 4.02
C GLY A 190 -17.09 0.33 4.13
N ASN A 191 -17.35 1.63 4.32
CA ASN A 191 -18.71 2.16 4.39
C ASN A 191 -19.38 2.14 3.01
N TRP A 192 -18.69 2.64 1.99
CA TRP A 192 -19.16 2.64 0.62
C TRP A 192 -19.55 1.23 0.14
N LEU A 193 -18.71 0.21 0.42
CA LEU A 193 -18.99 -1.17 0.04
C LEU A 193 -20.28 -1.71 0.69
N ARG A 194 -20.57 -1.35 1.95
CA ARG A 194 -21.81 -1.78 2.62
C ARG A 194 -23.03 -1.08 2.04
N ASP A 195 -22.93 0.23 1.81
CA ASP A 195 -24.04 1.07 1.36
C ASP A 195 -24.41 0.81 -0.11
N ASN A 196 -23.48 0.26 -0.91
CA ASN A 196 -23.66 -0.02 -2.33
C ASN A 196 -23.78 -1.52 -2.65
N GLY A 197 -24.19 -2.34 -1.66
CA GLY A 197 -24.50 -3.76 -1.86
C GLY A 197 -23.29 -4.65 -2.16
N ALA A 198 -22.08 -4.19 -1.85
CA ALA A 198 -20.82 -4.92 -2.05
C ALA A 198 -20.29 -5.57 -0.74
N THR A 199 -21.17 -5.82 0.24
CA THR A 199 -20.82 -6.48 1.51
C THR A 199 -20.15 -7.84 1.30
N ARG A 200 -20.52 -8.59 0.25
CA ARG A 200 -19.85 -9.85 -0.10
C ARG A 200 -18.36 -9.63 -0.37
N SER A 201 -18.01 -8.67 -1.21
CA SER A 201 -16.62 -8.33 -1.54
C SER A 201 -15.84 -7.91 -0.30
N LEU A 202 -16.46 -7.11 0.57
CA LEU A 202 -15.85 -6.71 1.84
C LEU A 202 -15.58 -7.90 2.77
N VAL A 203 -16.55 -8.81 2.91
CA VAL A 203 -16.41 -10.01 3.74
C VAL A 203 -15.35 -10.95 3.16
N ALA A 204 -15.32 -11.14 1.84
CA ALA A 204 -14.31 -11.94 1.17
C ALA A 204 -12.90 -11.37 1.40
N LEU A 205 -12.72 -10.06 1.24
CA LEU A 205 -11.45 -9.39 1.53
C LEU A 205 -10.97 -9.69 2.96
N TYR A 206 -11.82 -9.51 3.97
CA TYR A 206 -11.41 -9.76 5.36
C TYR A 206 -11.22 -11.24 5.71
N ARG A 207 -11.80 -12.17 4.94
CA ARG A 207 -11.56 -13.62 5.10
C ARG A 207 -10.33 -14.11 4.36
N SER A 208 -9.83 -13.34 3.39
CA SER A 208 -8.63 -13.64 2.62
C SER A 208 -7.35 -13.40 3.41
N ALA A 209 -6.20 -13.71 2.80
CA ALA A 209 -4.87 -13.41 3.36
C ALA A 209 -4.64 -11.92 3.66
N TYR A 210 -5.42 -11.01 3.03
CA TYR A 210 -5.35 -9.56 3.25
C TYR A 210 -5.25 -9.19 4.73
N THR A 211 -6.10 -9.77 5.59
CA THR A 211 -6.15 -9.39 7.01
C THR A 211 -4.85 -9.69 7.74
N VAL A 212 -4.24 -10.84 7.46
CA VAL A 212 -2.99 -11.25 8.10
C VAL A 212 -1.81 -10.48 7.50
N GLU A 213 -1.74 -10.39 6.18
CA GLU A 213 -0.65 -9.69 5.48
C GLU A 213 -0.66 -8.17 5.74
N ALA A 214 -1.83 -7.55 5.98
CA ALA A 214 -1.92 -6.15 6.36
C ALA A 214 -1.19 -5.85 7.67
N ALA A 215 -1.19 -6.78 8.63
CA ALA A 215 -0.45 -6.61 9.88
C ALA A 215 1.07 -6.63 9.64
N TYR A 216 1.56 -7.58 8.85
CA TYR A 216 2.98 -7.65 8.46
C TYR A 216 3.40 -6.41 7.66
N GLY A 217 2.54 -5.98 6.73
CA GLY A 217 2.77 -4.83 5.89
C GLY A 217 2.87 -3.52 6.68
N PHE A 218 2.01 -3.35 7.69
CA PHE A 218 2.07 -2.21 8.59
C PHE A 218 3.41 -2.15 9.34
N VAL A 219 3.87 -3.28 9.88
CA VAL A 219 5.16 -3.35 10.57
C VAL A 219 6.33 -3.10 9.60
N ALA A 220 6.29 -3.68 8.40
CA ALA A 220 7.31 -3.48 7.36
C ALA A 220 7.46 -1.99 6.97
N GLN A 221 6.34 -1.28 6.80
CA GLN A 221 6.31 0.14 6.47
C GLN A 221 6.89 1.02 7.60
N GLN A 222 6.69 0.64 8.86
CA GLN A 222 7.26 1.37 10.00
C GLN A 222 8.78 1.23 10.07
N ILE A 223 9.32 0.05 9.73
CA ILE A 223 10.76 -0.24 9.90
C ILE A 223 11.62 0.38 8.79
N SER A 224 11.09 0.54 7.58
CA SER A 224 11.94 0.86 6.41
C SER A 224 12.17 2.35 6.17
N GLY A 225 11.72 3.21 7.10
CA GLY A 225 12.01 4.64 7.08
C GLY A 225 11.48 5.36 5.84
N ALA A 226 12.09 6.49 5.47
CA ALA A 226 11.62 7.33 4.36
C ALA A 226 11.84 6.69 2.97
N ALA A 227 12.95 5.96 2.81
CA ALA A 227 13.33 5.34 1.53
C ALA A 227 12.32 4.27 1.08
N GLN A 228 11.70 3.56 2.04
CA GLN A 228 10.70 2.52 1.75
C GLN A 228 11.22 1.48 0.73
N LEU A 229 12.48 1.10 0.91
CA LEU A 229 13.20 0.06 0.18
C LEU A 229 13.46 -1.13 1.11
N VAL A 230 13.49 -2.34 0.56
CA VAL A 230 13.72 -3.57 1.31
C VAL A 230 14.89 -4.35 0.72
N THR A 231 15.61 -5.05 1.60
CA THR A 231 16.72 -5.93 1.20
C THR A 231 16.20 -7.36 1.04
N ASN A 232 16.59 -8.01 -0.05
CA ASN A 232 16.40 -9.43 -0.31
C ASN A 232 17.77 -10.12 -0.32
N ILE A 233 17.96 -11.16 0.49
CA ILE A 233 19.20 -11.93 0.59
C ILE A 233 18.90 -13.39 0.24
N LYS A 234 19.35 -13.84 -0.92
CA LYS A 234 19.16 -15.22 -1.38
C LYS A 234 20.47 -15.79 -1.91
N GLY A 235 20.86 -16.97 -1.43
CA GLY A 235 22.11 -17.63 -1.88
C GLY A 235 23.35 -16.74 -1.76
N ASN A 236 23.47 -15.98 -0.65
CA ASN A 236 24.51 -14.97 -0.40
C ASN A 236 24.52 -13.73 -1.33
N VAL A 237 23.52 -13.58 -2.19
CA VAL A 237 23.34 -12.38 -3.01
C VAL A 237 22.38 -11.43 -2.30
N SER A 238 22.84 -10.21 -2.02
CA SER A 238 22.02 -9.13 -1.45
C SER A 238 21.56 -8.19 -2.55
N THR A 239 20.26 -7.98 -2.65
CA THR A 239 19.63 -7.06 -3.60
C THR A 239 18.64 -6.15 -2.89
N VAL A 240 18.30 -5.01 -3.50
CA VAL A 240 17.34 -4.07 -2.95
C VAL A 240 16.22 -3.84 -3.94
N VAL A 241 14.99 -3.82 -3.45
CA VAL A 241 13.77 -3.56 -4.23
C VAL A 241 12.87 -2.60 -3.46
N GLY A 242 11.96 -1.93 -4.15
CA GLY A 242 10.94 -1.12 -3.49
C GLY A 242 10.02 -2.01 -2.64
N MET A 243 9.63 -1.50 -1.47
CA MET A 243 8.86 -2.29 -0.49
C MET A 243 7.54 -2.83 -1.04
N SER A 244 6.93 -2.19 -2.04
CA SER A 244 5.71 -2.69 -2.67
C SER A 244 5.85 -4.09 -3.29
N MET A 245 7.08 -4.55 -3.54
CA MET A 245 7.38 -5.91 -4.03
C MET A 245 7.64 -6.91 -2.90
N ALA A 246 7.75 -6.45 -1.64
CA ALA A 246 7.82 -7.36 -0.50
C ALA A 246 6.48 -8.11 -0.37
N PRO A 247 6.49 -9.43 -0.11
CA PRO A 247 5.29 -10.25 -0.04
C PRO A 247 4.07 -9.64 0.66
N PRO A 248 4.15 -9.12 1.91
CA PRO A 248 2.96 -8.64 2.60
C PRO A 248 2.30 -7.45 1.89
N LEU A 249 3.10 -6.51 1.39
CA LEU A 249 2.59 -5.34 0.70
C LEU A 249 2.09 -5.67 -0.70
N TRP A 250 2.79 -6.54 -1.41
CA TRP A 250 2.33 -6.97 -2.71
C TRP A 250 0.99 -7.70 -2.62
N ILE A 251 0.83 -8.63 -1.67
CA ILE A 251 -0.41 -9.39 -1.46
C ILE A 251 -1.56 -8.49 -1.02
N VAL A 252 -1.33 -7.56 -0.09
CA VAL A 252 -2.33 -6.57 0.34
C VAL A 252 -2.82 -5.73 -0.83
N ASN A 253 -1.89 -5.20 -1.62
CA ASN A 253 -2.19 -4.41 -2.82
C ASN A 253 -2.94 -5.24 -3.86
N PHE A 254 -2.49 -6.47 -4.11
CA PHE A 254 -3.15 -7.40 -5.02
C PHE A 254 -4.58 -7.68 -4.60
N ALA A 255 -4.81 -8.03 -3.33
CA ALA A 255 -6.14 -8.34 -2.81
C ALA A 255 -7.10 -7.15 -2.97
N LEU A 256 -6.64 -5.94 -2.60
CA LEU A 256 -7.41 -4.70 -2.76
C LEU A 256 -7.77 -4.43 -4.22
N ILE A 257 -6.81 -4.56 -5.15
CA ILE A 257 -7.07 -4.30 -6.56
C ILE A 257 -7.95 -5.40 -7.18
N TYR A 258 -7.75 -6.66 -6.78
CA TYR A 258 -8.49 -7.79 -7.31
C TYR A 258 -9.98 -7.70 -6.96
N ILE A 259 -10.31 -7.30 -5.72
CA ILE A 259 -11.71 -7.07 -5.35
C ILE A 259 -12.33 -5.90 -6.11
N LEU A 260 -11.56 -4.89 -6.52
CA LEU A 260 -12.07 -3.79 -7.35
C LEU A 260 -12.43 -4.30 -8.74
N LYS A 261 -11.48 -4.96 -9.40
CA LYS A 261 -11.67 -5.59 -10.71
C LYS A 261 -10.49 -6.53 -11.01
N PRO A 262 -10.71 -7.83 -11.27
CA PRO A 262 -9.64 -8.81 -11.52
C PRO A 262 -8.68 -8.42 -12.65
N SER A 263 -9.19 -7.79 -13.71
CA SER A 263 -8.38 -7.33 -14.84
C SER A 263 -7.39 -6.22 -14.47
N LEU A 264 -7.63 -5.47 -13.38
CA LEU A 264 -6.67 -4.47 -12.89
C LEU A 264 -5.53 -5.15 -12.13
N ALA A 265 -5.83 -6.15 -11.30
CA ALA A 265 -4.82 -6.92 -10.57
C ALA A 265 -3.94 -7.74 -11.54
N ALA A 266 -4.53 -8.22 -12.64
CA ALA A 266 -3.80 -8.84 -13.74
C ALA A 266 -2.75 -7.92 -14.40
N ALA A 267 -2.86 -6.60 -14.22
CA ALA A 267 -1.89 -5.65 -14.74
C ALA A 267 -0.76 -5.30 -13.76
N MET A 268 -0.78 -5.84 -12.54
CA MET A 268 0.35 -5.71 -11.61
C MET A 268 1.60 -6.43 -12.14
N PRO A 269 2.81 -6.04 -11.73
CA PRO A 269 4.05 -6.69 -12.13
C PRO A 269 4.06 -8.18 -11.82
N ALA A 270 4.37 -9.01 -12.81
CA ALA A 270 4.50 -10.47 -12.66
C ALA A 270 5.77 -10.89 -11.90
N TYR A 271 6.81 -10.04 -11.97
CA TYR A 271 8.14 -10.29 -11.43
C TYR A 271 8.71 -9.00 -10.85
N TRP A 272 9.60 -9.14 -9.86
CA TRP A 272 10.40 -8.02 -9.37
C TRP A 272 11.82 -8.03 -9.93
N ALA A 273 12.44 -6.86 -9.94
CA ALA A 273 13.81 -6.63 -10.39
C ALA A 273 14.59 -5.84 -9.33
N PRO A 274 15.89 -6.10 -9.15
CA PRO A 274 16.72 -5.32 -8.26
C PRO A 274 16.84 -3.88 -8.75
N ILE A 275 16.71 -2.90 -7.85
CA ILE A 275 16.96 -1.49 -8.15
C ILE A 275 18.46 -1.30 -8.43
N PRO A 276 18.84 -0.55 -9.49
CA PRO A 276 20.24 -0.23 -9.74
C PRO A 276 20.91 0.44 -8.52
N GLY A 277 22.13 0.00 -8.18
CA GLY A 277 22.85 0.45 -6.97
C GLY A 277 22.92 1.97 -6.78
N PRO A 278 23.34 2.75 -7.80
CA PRO A 278 23.38 4.21 -7.69
C PRO A 278 22.03 4.87 -7.36
N VAL A 279 20.92 4.25 -7.80
CA VAL A 279 19.57 4.72 -7.47
C VAL A 279 19.22 4.39 -6.02
N VAL A 280 19.57 3.19 -5.55
CA VAL A 280 19.38 2.80 -4.14
C VAL A 280 20.07 3.78 -3.20
N ASP A 281 21.34 4.09 -3.49
CA ASP A 281 22.14 4.99 -2.66
C ASP A 281 21.53 6.39 -2.62
N ALA A 282 21.09 6.91 -3.77
CA ALA A 282 20.45 8.22 -3.86
C ALA A 282 19.13 8.29 -3.09
N VAL A 283 18.26 7.28 -3.24
CA VAL A 283 16.97 7.20 -2.54
C VAL A 283 17.18 7.09 -1.03
N LYS A 284 18.16 6.31 -0.57
CA LYS A 284 18.49 6.19 0.86
C LYS A 284 19.10 7.47 1.45
N ALA A 285 19.87 8.21 0.67
CA ALA A 285 20.44 9.49 1.09
C ALA A 285 19.41 10.63 1.12
N SER A 286 18.31 10.50 0.39
CA SER A 286 17.23 11.48 0.36
C SER A 286 16.43 11.49 1.67
N PRO A 287 16.26 12.65 2.34
CA PRO A 287 15.44 12.75 3.55
C PRO A 287 13.99 12.33 3.36
N THR A 288 13.47 12.45 2.14
CA THR A 288 12.09 12.10 1.79
C THR A 288 11.99 10.75 1.09
N GLY A 289 13.11 10.08 0.77
CA GLY A 289 13.09 8.88 -0.07
C GLY A 289 12.74 9.14 -1.53
N GLN A 290 12.80 10.39 -1.98
CA GLN A 290 12.50 10.81 -3.35
C GLN A 290 13.75 11.39 -4.01
N VAL A 291 13.94 11.12 -5.31
CA VAL A 291 15.03 11.69 -6.11
C VAL A 291 14.52 12.15 -7.49
N PRO A 292 15.10 13.18 -8.12
CA PRO A 292 14.66 13.63 -9.45
C PRO A 292 14.87 12.52 -10.50
N PHE A 293 13.81 12.05 -11.16
CA PHE A 293 13.91 10.93 -12.09
C PHE A 293 14.83 11.23 -13.29
N ALA A 294 14.86 12.49 -13.74
CA ALA A 294 15.71 12.92 -14.86
C ALA A 294 17.20 12.56 -14.67
N GLU A 295 17.69 12.59 -13.43
CA GLU A 295 19.10 12.30 -13.10
C GLU A 295 19.41 10.80 -13.12
N TYR A 296 18.39 9.95 -12.94
CA TYR A 296 18.56 8.50 -12.77
C TYR A 296 17.93 7.66 -13.89
N ALA A 297 17.21 8.27 -14.82
CA ALA A 297 16.48 7.58 -15.88
C ALA A 297 17.36 6.66 -16.75
N SER A 298 18.66 6.96 -16.88
CA SER A 298 19.60 6.15 -17.65
C SER A 298 19.88 4.77 -17.03
N TYR A 299 19.64 4.59 -15.73
CA TYR A 299 19.86 3.32 -15.04
C TYR A 299 18.75 2.28 -15.28
N PHE A 300 17.64 2.68 -15.89
CA PHE A 300 16.47 1.83 -16.14
C PHE A 300 16.28 1.45 -17.62
N ARG A 301 17.35 1.55 -18.42
CA ARG A 301 17.35 1.26 -19.86
C ARG A 301 17.88 -0.12 -20.18
#